data_AF-A0A3P8K521-F1
#
_entry.id   AF-A0A3P8K521-F1
#
_cell.length_a   1.000
_cell.length_b   1.000
_cell.length_c   1.000
_cell.angle_alpha   90.00
_cell.angle_beta   90.00
_cell.angle_gamma   90.00
#
_symmetry.space_group_name_H-M   'P 1'
#
loop_
_entity.id
_entity.type
_entity.pdbx_description
1 polymer ?
#
loop_
_entity_poly.entity_id
_entity_poly.type
_entity_poly.pdbx_seq_one_letter_code
_entity_poly.pdbx_strand_id
1 'polypeptide(L)'
;MTVLVGRDAADAAPKQTVRDQALDAVSTVLHGREWSAVTMAAVAREAGVSRQTLYNEFGSRKGMAVAYVTRFVDGLLAYVQERIDAHPGEIDAAVEDAMCGVFEIGMGDPVVINIVGPNPHRDLMGIVTIDGTPIMQRAAEGLAEILAMSWAQVRRADAQVAAGVLVRLAFSHLTMPIEGPEAAAREVSAVLSPFLTRAVRA
;
A
#
# COMPACT_ATOMS: atom_id res chain seq x y z
N MET A 1 42.99 -30.90 12.85
CA MET A 1 41.84 -31.37 13.65
C MET A 1 41.17 -30.17 14.27
N THR A 2 40.02 -29.77 13.73
CA THR A 2 38.80 -29.39 14.46
C THR A 2 37.72 -29.18 13.39
N VAL A 3 36.82 -30.15 13.32
CA VAL A 3 35.55 -30.09 12.59
C VAL A 3 34.48 -29.85 13.63
N LEU A 4 33.67 -28.79 13.48
CA LEU A 4 32.28 -28.68 13.95
C LEU A 4 31.57 -27.78 12.92
N VAL A 5 30.93 -28.37 11.91
CA VAL A 5 29.52 -28.79 11.89
C VAL A 5 28.56 -27.60 11.87
N GLY A 6 27.96 -27.40 10.70
CA GLY A 6 26.51 -27.36 10.56
C GLY A 6 25.81 -26.07 10.96
N ARG A 7 25.53 -25.24 9.96
CA ARG A 7 24.22 -24.59 9.87
C ARG A 7 23.82 -24.38 8.42
N ASP A 8 23.59 -25.49 7.72
CA ASP A 8 22.65 -25.50 6.60
C ASP A 8 21.25 -25.26 7.17
N ALA A 9 20.90 -23.99 7.28
CA ALA A 9 19.53 -23.52 7.34
C ALA A 9 19.48 -22.24 6.52
N ALA A 10 19.79 -22.37 5.22
CA ALA A 10 19.42 -21.37 4.24
C ALA A 10 17.88 -21.33 4.20
N ASP A 11 17.36 -20.31 4.87
CA ASP A 11 16.03 -19.71 4.75
C ASP A 11 15.06 -20.46 3.83
N ALA A 12 14.26 -21.36 4.42
CA ALA A 12 13.03 -21.76 3.78
C ALA A 12 12.11 -20.53 3.78
N ALA A 13 11.90 -19.93 2.61
CA ALA A 13 10.95 -18.84 2.44
C ALA A 13 9.64 -19.19 3.18
N PRO A 14 9.07 -18.27 3.99
CA PRO A 14 7.90 -18.55 4.79
C PRO A 14 6.79 -19.13 3.90
N LYS A 15 6.18 -20.25 4.35
CA LYS A 15 5.08 -20.88 3.61
C LYS A 15 4.00 -19.84 3.38
N GLN A 16 3.73 -19.53 2.12
CA GLN A 16 2.71 -18.56 1.73
C GLN A 16 1.39 -18.94 2.38
N THR A 17 0.78 -17.99 3.08
CA THR A 17 -0.48 -18.26 3.78
C THR A 17 -1.62 -18.41 2.78
N VAL A 18 -2.70 -19.06 3.18
CA VAL A 18 -3.94 -19.13 2.39
C VAL A 18 -4.45 -17.72 2.05
N ARG A 19 -4.26 -16.78 2.97
CA ARG A 19 -4.59 -15.37 2.79
C ARG A 19 -3.80 -14.76 1.63
N ASP A 20 -2.48 -14.92 1.62
CA ASP A 20 -1.62 -14.37 0.58
C ASP A 20 -1.92 -14.97 -0.79
N GLN A 21 -2.10 -16.30 -0.84
CA GLN A 21 -2.49 -17.02 -2.07
C GLN A 21 -3.81 -16.48 -2.63
N ALA A 22 -4.80 -16.28 -1.77
CA ALA A 22 -6.09 -15.76 -2.18
C ALA A 22 -6.01 -14.31 -2.69
N LEU A 23 -5.20 -13.45 -2.05
CA LEU A 23 -5.06 -12.07 -2.47
C LEU A 23 -4.24 -11.96 -3.78
N ASP A 24 -3.27 -12.84 -4.03
CA ASP A 24 -2.59 -12.96 -5.33
C ASP A 24 -3.54 -13.41 -6.44
N ALA A 25 -4.41 -14.37 -6.12
CA ALA A 25 -5.49 -14.77 -7.00
C ALA A 25 -6.47 -13.63 -7.29
N VAL A 26 -6.77 -12.74 -6.31
CA VAL A 26 -7.56 -11.53 -6.58
C VAL A 26 -6.87 -10.66 -7.63
N SER A 27 -5.56 -10.39 -7.48
CA SER A 27 -4.79 -9.59 -8.44
C SER A 27 -4.81 -10.21 -9.84
N THR A 28 -4.59 -11.52 -9.94
CA THR A 28 -4.63 -12.27 -11.20
C THR A 28 -6.03 -12.26 -11.83
N VAL A 29 -7.08 -12.39 -11.00
CA VAL A 29 -8.45 -12.28 -11.49
C VAL A 29 -8.75 -10.86 -11.96
N LEU A 30 -8.25 -9.84 -11.31
CA LEU A 30 -8.53 -8.44 -11.65
C LEU A 30 -7.73 -7.95 -12.88
N HIS A 31 -6.66 -8.64 -13.27
CA HIS A 31 -5.83 -8.25 -14.41
C HIS A 31 -6.63 -8.16 -15.72
N GLY A 32 -6.80 -6.95 -16.25
CA GLY A 32 -7.56 -6.66 -17.47
C GLY A 32 -9.08 -6.85 -17.36
N ARG A 33 -9.63 -6.95 -16.14
CA ARG A 33 -11.06 -7.19 -15.88
C ARG A 33 -11.63 -6.20 -14.87
N GLU A 34 -12.95 -6.06 -14.87
CA GLU A 34 -13.67 -5.29 -13.86
C GLU A 34 -13.79 -6.08 -12.54
N TRP A 35 -13.98 -5.37 -11.44
CA TRP A 35 -14.13 -5.95 -10.09
C TRP A 35 -15.30 -6.94 -9.97
N SER A 36 -16.31 -6.84 -10.85
CA SER A 36 -17.42 -7.79 -10.96
C SER A 36 -16.94 -9.22 -11.24
N ALA A 37 -15.78 -9.41 -11.90
CA ALA A 37 -15.17 -10.71 -12.14
C ALA A 37 -14.55 -11.35 -10.87
N VAL A 38 -14.19 -10.52 -9.88
CA VAL A 38 -13.61 -10.96 -8.60
C VAL A 38 -14.73 -11.51 -7.70
N THR A 39 -15.09 -12.76 -7.94
CA THR A 39 -16.04 -13.52 -7.10
C THR A 39 -15.31 -14.51 -6.20
N MET A 40 -15.95 -14.90 -5.07
CA MET A 40 -15.40 -15.95 -4.20
C MET A 40 -15.12 -17.25 -4.95
N ALA A 41 -15.92 -17.57 -5.97
CA ALA A 41 -15.72 -18.77 -6.79
C ALA A 41 -14.52 -18.64 -7.73
N ALA A 42 -14.37 -17.49 -8.40
CA ALA A 42 -13.26 -17.23 -9.31
C ALA A 42 -11.92 -17.21 -8.54
N VAL A 43 -11.87 -16.53 -7.40
CA VAL A 43 -10.67 -16.45 -6.56
C VAL A 43 -10.34 -17.82 -5.96
N ALA A 44 -11.33 -18.59 -5.49
CA ALA A 44 -11.07 -19.93 -4.95
C ALA A 44 -10.45 -20.85 -6.00
N ARG A 45 -10.98 -20.81 -7.23
CA ARG A 45 -10.45 -21.58 -8.36
C ARG A 45 -9.01 -21.16 -8.71
N GLU A 46 -8.75 -19.85 -8.77
CA GLU A 46 -7.42 -19.32 -9.10
C GLU A 46 -6.40 -19.62 -8.01
N ALA A 47 -6.76 -19.48 -6.73
CA ALA A 47 -5.90 -19.77 -5.59
C ALA A 47 -5.73 -21.28 -5.31
N GLY A 48 -6.45 -22.16 -5.99
CA GLY A 48 -6.39 -23.60 -5.75
C GLY A 48 -6.96 -24.04 -4.39
N VAL A 49 -7.91 -23.26 -3.82
CA VAL A 49 -8.55 -23.54 -2.52
C VAL A 49 -10.06 -23.71 -2.65
N SER A 50 -10.71 -24.20 -1.59
CA SER A 50 -12.17 -24.30 -1.59
C SER A 50 -12.84 -22.94 -1.35
N ARG A 51 -14.08 -22.76 -1.83
CA ARG A 51 -14.87 -21.56 -1.49
C ARG A 51 -15.07 -21.41 0.02
N GLN A 52 -15.28 -22.53 0.73
CA GLN A 52 -15.43 -22.53 2.19
C GLN A 52 -14.18 -21.99 2.88
N THR A 53 -13.00 -22.33 2.37
CA THR A 53 -11.71 -21.81 2.87
C THR A 53 -11.67 -20.29 2.77
N LEU A 54 -12.06 -19.71 1.62
CA LEU A 54 -12.11 -18.26 1.48
C LEU A 54 -13.16 -17.60 2.37
N TYR A 55 -14.34 -18.22 2.54
CA TYR A 55 -15.34 -17.71 3.49
C TYR A 55 -14.83 -17.76 4.94
N ASN A 56 -14.09 -18.79 5.32
CA ASN A 56 -13.49 -18.88 6.65
C ASN A 56 -12.41 -17.81 6.87
N GLU A 57 -11.59 -17.54 5.84
CA GLU A 57 -10.49 -16.57 5.92
C GLU A 57 -10.97 -15.11 5.90
N PHE A 58 -11.94 -14.78 5.04
CA PHE A 58 -12.34 -13.39 4.79
C PHE A 58 -13.75 -13.05 5.27
N GLY A 59 -14.54 -14.05 5.67
CA GLY A 59 -15.95 -13.91 6.06
C GLY A 59 -16.90 -13.66 4.89
N SER A 60 -16.53 -12.75 3.97
CA SER A 60 -17.36 -12.33 2.84
C SER A 60 -16.52 -11.81 1.67
N ARG A 61 -17.15 -11.62 0.50
CA ARG A 61 -16.53 -10.93 -0.64
C ARG A 61 -16.07 -9.51 -0.26
N LYS A 62 -16.86 -8.79 0.56
CA LYS A 62 -16.48 -7.46 1.06
C LYS A 62 -15.26 -7.53 1.97
N GLY A 63 -15.19 -8.53 2.87
CA GLY A 63 -14.01 -8.75 3.72
C GLY A 63 -12.75 -9.05 2.90
N MET A 64 -12.88 -9.83 1.83
CA MET A 64 -11.78 -10.09 0.88
C MET A 64 -11.36 -8.81 0.14
N ALA A 65 -12.33 -7.98 -0.27
CA ALA A 65 -12.05 -6.68 -0.88
C ALA A 65 -11.27 -5.75 0.05
N VAL A 66 -11.70 -5.62 1.31
CA VAL A 66 -11.00 -4.83 2.33
C VAL A 66 -9.58 -5.36 2.55
N ALA A 67 -9.42 -6.68 2.66
CA ALA A 67 -8.10 -7.30 2.81
C ALA A 67 -7.19 -7.01 1.60
N TYR A 68 -7.74 -7.05 0.39
CA TYR A 68 -6.99 -6.75 -0.83
C TYR A 68 -6.55 -5.27 -0.91
N VAL A 69 -7.45 -4.33 -0.62
CA VAL A 69 -7.13 -2.89 -0.56
C VAL A 69 -6.12 -2.60 0.54
N THR A 70 -6.25 -3.26 1.70
CA THR A 70 -5.29 -3.12 2.81
C THR A 70 -3.90 -3.60 2.38
N ARG A 71 -3.81 -4.74 1.68
CA ARG A 71 -2.54 -5.26 1.16
C ARG A 71 -1.93 -4.32 0.11
N PHE A 72 -2.75 -3.72 -0.74
CA PHE A 72 -2.29 -2.71 -1.70
C PHE A 72 -1.67 -1.50 -0.99
N VAL A 73 -2.32 -0.98 0.06
CA VAL A 73 -1.79 0.11 0.89
C VAL A 73 -0.48 -0.30 1.59
N ASP A 74 -0.41 -1.51 2.13
CA ASP A 74 0.83 -2.03 2.74
C ASP A 74 1.97 -2.12 1.72
N GLY A 75 1.67 -2.47 0.47
CA GLY A 75 2.62 -2.45 -0.64
C GLY A 75 3.14 -1.05 -0.96
N LEU A 76 2.27 -0.04 -0.95
CA LEU A 76 2.69 1.36 -1.12
C LEU A 76 3.58 1.84 0.04
N LEU A 77 3.27 1.47 1.29
CA LEU A 77 4.11 1.78 2.44
C LEU A 77 5.50 1.13 2.32
N ALA A 78 5.55 -0.15 1.94
CA ALA A 78 6.81 -0.85 1.71
C ALA A 78 7.64 -0.19 0.60
N TYR A 79 6.99 0.25 -0.49
CA TYR A 79 7.63 1.01 -1.55
C TYR A 79 8.22 2.33 -1.03
N VAL A 80 7.45 3.10 -0.24
CA VAL A 80 7.93 4.36 0.36
C VAL A 80 9.14 4.13 1.26
N GLN A 81 9.12 3.08 2.10
CA GLN A 81 10.27 2.73 2.94
C GLN A 81 11.52 2.46 2.08
N GLU A 82 11.39 1.66 1.01
CA GLU A 82 12.50 1.37 0.10
C GLU A 82 13.04 2.64 -0.56
N ARG A 83 12.17 3.55 -1.01
CA ARG A 83 12.58 4.82 -1.59
C ARG A 83 13.31 5.69 -0.58
N ILE A 84 12.79 5.81 0.65
CA ILE A 84 13.48 6.57 1.70
C ILE A 84 14.86 5.98 1.96
N ASP A 85 14.99 4.67 2.08
CA ASP A 85 16.27 4.00 2.35
C ASP A 85 17.29 4.16 1.21
N ALA A 86 16.82 4.35 -0.03
CA ALA A 86 17.67 4.57 -1.20
C ALA A 86 18.31 5.97 -1.26
N HIS A 87 17.82 6.94 -0.47
CA HIS A 87 18.23 8.35 -0.52
C HIS A 87 18.79 8.89 0.82
N PRO A 88 19.83 8.26 1.41
CA PRO A 88 20.33 8.65 2.73
C PRO A 88 20.87 10.08 2.75
N GLY A 89 20.28 10.94 3.61
CA GLY A 89 20.69 12.34 3.76
C GLY A 89 20.03 13.31 2.78
N GLU A 90 19.26 12.81 1.81
CA GLU A 90 18.67 13.60 0.73
C GLU A 90 17.13 13.65 0.86
N ILE A 91 16.63 14.50 1.77
CA ILE A 91 15.19 14.59 2.10
C ILE A 91 14.35 14.90 0.86
N ASP A 92 14.76 15.90 0.07
CA ASP A 92 13.99 16.35 -1.10
C ASP A 92 13.90 15.24 -2.16
N ALA A 93 15.04 14.57 -2.44
CA ALA A 93 15.09 13.47 -3.40
C ALA A 93 14.28 12.26 -2.93
N ALA A 94 14.36 11.91 -1.64
CA ALA A 94 13.59 10.82 -1.04
C ALA A 94 12.08 11.05 -1.17
N VAL A 95 11.62 12.28 -0.90
CA VAL A 95 10.21 12.65 -0.99
C VAL A 95 9.74 12.62 -2.44
N GLU A 96 10.49 13.22 -3.36
CA GLU A 96 10.10 13.27 -4.77
C GLU A 96 10.01 11.87 -5.39
N ASP A 97 11.02 11.02 -5.18
CA ASP A 97 11.04 9.64 -5.69
C ASP A 97 9.91 8.78 -5.09
N ALA A 98 9.69 8.89 -3.77
CA ALA A 98 8.59 8.20 -3.11
C ALA A 98 7.21 8.64 -3.66
N MET A 99 6.97 9.94 -3.80
CA MET A 99 5.68 10.46 -4.26
C MET A 99 5.42 10.16 -5.74
N CYS A 100 6.44 10.27 -6.60
CA CYS A 100 6.34 9.87 -8.01
C CYS A 100 5.89 8.41 -8.12
N GLY A 101 6.61 7.50 -7.46
CA GLY A 101 6.28 6.09 -7.53
C GLY A 101 4.93 5.74 -6.90
N VAL A 102 4.55 6.35 -5.76
CA VAL A 102 3.23 6.12 -5.15
C VAL A 102 2.09 6.49 -6.11
N PHE A 103 2.21 7.62 -6.82
CA PHE A 103 1.18 8.04 -7.76
C PHE A 103 1.21 7.23 -9.05
N GLU A 104 2.37 6.88 -9.58
CA GLU A 104 2.48 6.01 -10.76
C GLU A 104 1.88 4.62 -10.49
N ILE A 105 2.30 3.97 -9.40
CA ILE A 105 1.79 2.66 -8.99
C ILE A 105 0.29 2.77 -8.72
N GLY A 106 -0.13 3.76 -7.93
CA GLY A 106 -1.49 3.83 -7.47
C GLY A 106 -2.49 4.20 -8.55
N MET A 107 -2.19 5.18 -9.41
CA MET A 107 -3.09 5.54 -10.51
C MET A 107 -3.16 4.45 -11.58
N GLY A 108 -2.12 3.63 -11.70
CA GLY A 108 -2.08 2.48 -12.62
C GLY A 108 -2.69 1.19 -12.06
N ASP A 109 -2.96 1.11 -10.75
CA ASP A 109 -3.39 -0.15 -10.14
C ASP A 109 -4.85 -0.49 -10.51
N PRO A 110 -5.14 -1.74 -10.91
CA PRO A 110 -6.50 -2.17 -11.22
C PRO A 110 -7.52 -1.93 -10.10
N VAL A 111 -7.13 -1.98 -8.82
CA VAL A 111 -8.04 -1.70 -7.70
C VAL A 111 -8.47 -0.24 -7.69
N VAL A 112 -7.54 0.69 -7.91
CA VAL A 112 -7.80 2.13 -7.94
C VAL A 112 -8.64 2.46 -9.17
N ILE A 113 -8.30 1.91 -10.34
CA ILE A 113 -9.09 2.06 -11.57
C ILE A 113 -10.54 1.59 -11.35
N ASN A 114 -10.77 0.50 -10.61
CA ASN A 114 -12.12 0.02 -10.30
C ASN A 114 -12.83 0.80 -9.18
N ILE A 115 -12.13 1.67 -8.44
CA ILE A 115 -12.71 2.58 -7.46
C ILE A 115 -13.14 3.89 -8.12
N VAL A 116 -12.33 4.47 -9.01
CA VAL A 116 -12.50 5.85 -9.52
C VAL A 116 -12.50 6.01 -11.04
N GLY A 117 -12.33 4.91 -11.78
CA GLY A 117 -12.45 4.90 -13.23
C GLY A 117 -13.88 5.13 -13.73
N PRO A 118 -14.13 5.00 -15.04
CA PRO A 118 -15.43 5.33 -15.65
C PRO A 118 -16.60 4.49 -15.14
N ASN A 119 -16.32 3.28 -14.65
CA ASN A 119 -17.31 2.35 -14.11
C ASN A 119 -16.95 1.96 -12.66
N PRO A 120 -17.11 2.87 -11.68
CA PRO A 120 -16.66 2.60 -10.32
C PRO A 120 -17.56 1.55 -9.64
N HIS A 121 -16.96 0.56 -9.00
CA HIS A 121 -17.71 -0.55 -8.40
C HIS A 121 -18.16 -0.21 -6.98
N ARG A 122 -19.47 -0.33 -6.70
CA ARG A 122 -20.08 0.06 -5.40
C ARG A 122 -19.39 -0.58 -4.19
N ASP A 123 -19.07 -1.88 -4.25
CA ASP A 123 -18.37 -2.58 -3.17
C ASP A 123 -17.04 -1.91 -2.79
N LEU A 124 -16.27 -1.45 -3.78
CA LEU A 124 -14.98 -0.80 -3.55
C LEU A 124 -15.16 0.68 -3.16
N MET A 125 -16.10 1.39 -3.79
CA MET A 125 -16.46 2.75 -3.39
C MET A 125 -16.86 2.84 -1.92
N GLY A 126 -17.65 1.87 -1.43
CA GLY A 126 -18.05 1.83 -0.01
C GLY A 126 -16.86 1.67 0.94
N ILE A 127 -15.82 0.93 0.53
CA ILE A 127 -14.59 0.75 1.30
C ILE A 127 -13.82 2.05 1.42
N VAL A 128 -13.74 2.85 0.35
CA VAL A 128 -12.94 4.09 0.39
C VAL A 128 -13.70 5.30 0.95
N THR A 129 -15.04 5.30 0.88
CA THR A 129 -15.86 6.45 1.31
C THR A 129 -16.43 6.31 2.72
N ILE A 130 -17.11 5.20 3.01
CA ILE A 130 -17.87 4.99 4.27
C ILE A 130 -17.01 4.24 5.28
N ASP A 131 -16.35 3.17 4.83
CA ASP A 131 -15.59 2.27 5.70
C ASP A 131 -14.07 2.50 5.60
N GLY A 132 -13.63 3.63 5.04
CA GLY A 132 -12.23 3.89 4.70
C GLY A 132 -11.35 4.29 5.87
N THR A 133 -11.95 4.71 6.98
CA THR A 133 -11.24 5.23 8.15
C THR A 133 -10.15 4.28 8.68
N PRO A 134 -10.39 2.97 8.86
CA PRO A 134 -9.36 2.05 9.36
C PRO A 134 -8.17 1.90 8.39
N ILE A 135 -8.42 1.93 7.07
CA ILE A 135 -7.37 1.85 6.05
C ILE A 135 -6.51 3.12 6.09
N MET A 136 -7.15 4.28 6.19
CA MET A 136 -6.46 5.57 6.30
C MET A 136 -5.65 5.69 7.59
N GLN A 137 -6.18 5.21 8.71
CA GLN A 137 -5.47 5.15 9.98
C GLN A 137 -4.23 4.26 9.89
N ARG A 138 -4.38 3.06 9.34
CA ARG A 138 -3.26 2.13 9.10
C ARG A 138 -2.18 2.76 8.23
N ALA A 139 -2.56 3.39 7.11
CA ALA A 139 -1.62 4.07 6.24
C ALA A 139 -0.85 5.18 6.97
N ALA A 140 -1.55 6.00 7.77
CA ALA A 140 -0.94 7.09 8.52
C ALA A 140 -0.02 6.59 9.63
N GLU A 141 -0.41 5.54 10.34
CA GLU A 141 0.42 4.90 11.38
C GLU A 141 1.68 4.28 10.77
N GLY A 142 1.54 3.52 9.68
CA GLY A 142 2.67 2.90 8.99
C GLY A 142 3.64 3.94 8.42
N LEU A 143 3.14 4.99 7.78
CA LEU A 143 4.00 6.07 7.27
C LEU A 143 4.69 6.85 8.40
N ALA A 144 4.01 7.09 9.53
CA ALA A 144 4.63 7.73 10.68
C ALA A 144 5.75 6.87 11.28
N GLU A 145 5.58 5.55 11.31
CA GLU A 145 6.60 4.61 11.75
C GLU A 145 7.82 4.62 10.81
N ILE A 146 7.59 4.56 9.49
CA ILE A 146 8.63 4.67 8.45
C ILE A 146 9.45 5.96 8.66
N LEU A 147 8.78 7.11 8.77
CA LEU A 147 9.46 8.40 8.95
C LEU A 147 10.29 8.45 10.24
N ALA A 148 9.77 7.90 11.34
CA ALA A 148 10.45 7.89 12.63
C ALA A 148 11.62 6.91 12.71
N MET A 149 11.53 5.78 11.99
CA MET A 149 12.52 4.70 12.04
C MET A 149 13.58 4.78 10.92
N SER A 150 13.33 5.53 9.86
CA SER A 150 14.28 5.77 8.76
C SER A 150 15.54 6.51 9.20
N TRP A 151 16.52 6.64 8.31
CA TRP A 151 17.73 7.45 8.55
C TRP A 151 17.41 8.92 8.90
N ALA A 152 16.23 9.42 8.52
CA ALA A 152 15.80 10.78 8.82
C ALA A 152 15.39 10.97 10.29
N GLN A 153 15.08 9.88 11.02
CA GLN A 153 14.76 9.87 12.46
C GLN A 153 13.81 11.00 12.89
N VAL A 154 12.74 11.22 12.11
CA VAL A 154 11.78 12.30 12.35
C VAL A 154 11.14 12.12 13.73
N ARG A 155 11.05 13.18 14.53
CA ARG A 155 10.40 13.12 15.86
C ARG A 155 8.98 12.56 15.71
N ARG A 156 8.60 11.61 16.57
CA ARG A 156 7.30 10.90 16.48
C ARG A 156 6.09 11.82 16.33
N ALA A 157 6.06 12.95 17.05
CA ALA A 157 4.97 13.91 16.95
C ALA A 157 4.89 14.58 15.56
N ASP A 158 6.03 14.94 14.97
CA ASP A 158 6.07 15.53 13.63
C ASP A 158 5.79 14.46 12.55
N ALA A 159 6.27 13.24 12.73
CA ALA A 159 6.00 12.11 11.85
C ALA A 159 4.50 11.80 11.78
N GLN A 160 3.79 11.81 12.91
CA GLN A 160 2.33 11.63 12.97
C GLN A 160 1.58 12.74 12.22
N VAL A 161 2.01 14.00 12.37
CA VAL A 161 1.41 15.13 11.66
C VAL A 161 1.63 15.01 10.16
N ALA A 162 2.88 14.79 9.73
CA ALA A 162 3.22 14.62 8.32
C ALA A 162 2.45 13.45 7.69
N ALA A 163 2.50 12.28 8.31
CA ALA A 163 1.86 11.08 7.78
C ALA A 163 0.35 11.23 7.66
N GLY A 164 -0.31 11.82 8.67
CA GLY A 164 -1.74 12.06 8.62
C GLY A 164 -2.16 13.01 7.48
N VAL A 165 -1.37 14.04 7.21
CA VAL A 165 -1.65 14.97 6.09
C VAL A 165 -1.36 14.28 4.75
N LEU A 166 -0.21 13.61 4.63
CA LEU A 166 0.22 12.98 3.39
C LEU A 166 -0.71 11.88 2.92
N VAL A 167 -1.16 11.02 3.83
CA VAL A 167 -2.09 9.95 3.48
C VAL A 167 -3.41 10.51 2.94
N ARG A 168 -3.90 11.63 3.48
CA ARG A 168 -5.11 12.30 2.96
C ARG A 168 -4.89 12.92 1.60
N LEU A 169 -3.73 13.57 1.38
CA LEU A 169 -3.37 14.11 0.07
C LEU A 169 -3.22 12.99 -0.96
N ALA A 170 -2.46 11.94 -0.65
CA ALA A 170 -2.25 10.80 -1.52
C ALA A 170 -3.59 10.12 -1.87
N PHE A 171 -4.42 9.86 -0.87
CA PHE A 171 -5.77 9.33 -1.10
C PHE A 171 -6.61 10.25 -1.99
N SER A 172 -6.56 11.58 -1.78
CA SER A 172 -7.27 12.55 -2.61
C SER A 172 -6.79 12.51 -4.07
N HIS A 173 -5.48 12.50 -4.31
CA HIS A 173 -4.94 12.43 -5.68
C HIS A 173 -5.24 11.09 -6.35
N LEU A 174 -5.23 9.98 -5.61
CA LEU A 174 -5.56 8.66 -6.14
C LEU A 174 -7.05 8.50 -6.44
N THR A 175 -7.93 9.16 -5.68
CA THR A 175 -9.40 9.02 -5.83
C THR A 175 -10.07 10.16 -6.61
N MET A 176 -9.42 11.30 -6.73
CA MET A 176 -9.88 12.46 -7.48
C MET A 176 -8.71 13.09 -8.23
N PRO A 177 -8.14 12.38 -9.23
CA PRO A 177 -7.00 12.88 -9.98
C PRO A 177 -7.43 14.09 -10.84
N ILE A 178 -6.78 15.22 -10.59
CA ILE A 178 -6.89 16.42 -11.44
C ILE A 178 -5.77 16.43 -12.49
N GLU A 179 -4.59 15.95 -12.10
CA GLU A 179 -3.38 15.92 -12.92
C GLU A 179 -2.79 14.50 -12.97
N GLY A 180 -1.83 14.29 -13.86
CA GLY A 180 -1.08 13.03 -13.93
C GLY A 180 -0.14 12.82 -12.74
N PRO A 181 0.41 11.61 -12.58
CA PRO A 181 1.17 11.20 -11.39
C PRO A 181 2.38 12.09 -11.10
N GLU A 182 3.15 12.46 -12.13
CA GLU A 182 4.31 13.34 -11.97
C GLU A 182 3.95 14.73 -11.44
N ALA A 183 2.82 15.28 -11.88
CA ALA A 183 2.42 16.63 -11.50
C ALA A 183 1.87 16.66 -10.06
N ALA A 184 1.07 15.65 -9.69
CA ALA A 184 0.65 15.41 -8.31
C ALA A 184 1.86 15.20 -7.37
N ALA A 185 2.87 14.45 -7.80
CA ALA A 185 4.09 14.23 -7.02
C ALA A 185 4.84 15.54 -6.75
N ARG A 186 5.02 16.38 -7.78
CA ARG A 186 5.65 17.70 -7.63
C ARG A 186 4.87 18.61 -6.69
N GLU A 187 3.54 18.65 -6.82
CA GLU A 187 2.67 19.46 -5.95
C GLU A 187 2.82 19.05 -4.48
N VAL A 188 2.67 17.76 -4.18
CA VAL A 188 2.76 17.26 -2.80
C VAL A 188 4.17 17.45 -2.23
N SER A 189 5.21 17.18 -3.03
CA SER A 189 6.61 17.34 -2.60
C SER A 189 6.95 18.78 -2.26
N ALA A 190 6.50 19.75 -3.07
CA ALA A 190 6.73 21.17 -2.84
C ALA A 190 6.16 21.66 -1.49
N VAL A 191 5.05 21.07 -1.04
CA VAL A 191 4.43 21.38 0.25
C VAL A 191 5.11 20.64 1.40
N LEU A 192 5.47 19.37 1.21
CA LEU A 192 5.95 18.50 2.28
C LEU A 192 7.42 18.71 2.63
N SER A 193 8.29 18.83 1.62
CA SER A 193 9.75 18.84 1.80
C SER A 193 10.24 19.91 2.78
N PRO A 194 9.72 21.15 2.78
CA PRO A 194 10.11 22.16 3.78
C PRO A 194 9.75 21.76 5.22
N PHE A 195 8.61 21.08 5.42
CA PHE A 195 8.20 20.61 6.73
C PHE A 195 9.14 19.51 7.24
N LEU A 196 9.40 18.49 6.42
CA LEU A 196 10.27 17.38 6.80
C LEU A 196 11.72 17.84 7.03
N THR A 197 12.23 18.74 6.20
CA THR A 197 13.57 19.33 6.39
C THR A 197 13.71 20.02 7.75
N ARG A 198 12.68 20.74 8.19
CA ARG A 198 12.66 21.35 9.52
C ARG A 198 12.53 20.31 10.63
N ALA A 199 11.71 19.27 10.43
CA ALA A 199 11.45 18.24 11.43
C ALA A 199 12.65 17.32 11.69
N VAL A 200 13.50 17.09 10.70
CA VAL A 200 14.76 16.31 10.85
C VAL A 200 15.85 17.10 11.60
N ARG A 201 15.81 18.43 11.50
CA ARG A 201 16.81 19.33 12.12
C ARG A 201 16.49 19.72 13.57
N ALA A 202 15.33 19.31 14.09
CA ALA A 202 14.78 19.71 15.39
C ALA A 202 14.94 18.62 16.45
#